data_AF-A0A7L4ZB40-F1
#
_entry.id   AF-A0A7L4ZB40-F1
#
_cell.length_a   1.000
_cell.length_b   1.000
_cell.length_c   1.000
_cell.angle_alpha   90.00
_cell.angle_beta   90.00
_cell.angle_gamma   90.00
#
_symmetry.space_group_name_H-M   'P 1'
#
loop_
_entity.id
_entity.type
_entity.pdbx_description
1 polymer ?
#
loop_
_entity_poly.entity_id
_entity_poly.type
_entity_poly.pdbx_seq_one_letter_code
_entity_poly.pdbx_strand_id
1 'polypeptide(L)'
;MERKEARLRADQLSDLADLRRHVNARRQDRSEIITDNTLIRVAVDLLLKVYAGRLRGDTEEDLLHSVMPRRRAAAQQEEAS
;
A
#
# COMPACT_ATOMS: atom_id res chain seq x y z
N MET A 1 -15.05 12.96 -7.86
CA MET A 1 -14.55 11.57 -7.79
C MET A 1 -15.73 10.65 -7.89
N GLU A 2 -15.63 9.58 -8.67
CA GLU A 2 -16.68 8.57 -8.83
C GLU A 2 -16.63 7.52 -7.71
N ARG A 3 -17.78 6.99 -7.30
CA ARG A 3 -17.86 5.94 -6.26
C ARG A 3 -17.68 4.56 -6.90
N LYS A 4 -16.70 3.81 -6.41
CA LYS A 4 -16.53 2.38 -6.70
C LYS A 4 -16.48 1.60 -5.39
N GLU A 5 -17.21 0.50 -5.31
CA GLU A 5 -17.16 -0.38 -4.15
C GLU A 5 -15.94 -1.31 -4.26
N ALA A 6 -15.13 -1.34 -3.19
CA ALA A 6 -13.98 -2.21 -3.06
C ALA A 6 -14.06 -2.91 -1.70
N ARG A 7 -13.82 -4.22 -1.70
CA ARG A 7 -13.71 -5.01 -0.46
C ARG A 7 -12.25 -5.07 -0.06
N LEU A 8 -11.94 -4.55 1.11
CA LEU A 8 -10.62 -4.62 1.72
C LEU A 8 -10.66 -5.64 2.86
N ARG A 9 -9.55 -6.34 3.05
CA ARG A 9 -9.37 -7.22 4.20
C ARG A 9 -9.28 -6.41 5.49
N ALA A 10 -9.57 -7.05 6.62
CA ALA A 10 -9.60 -6.38 7.92
C ALA A 10 -8.22 -5.81 8.33
N ASP A 11 -7.15 -6.55 8.04
CA ASP A 11 -5.76 -6.13 8.23
C ASP A 11 -5.41 -4.88 7.38
N GLN A 12 -5.83 -4.87 6.11
CA GLN A 12 -5.63 -3.71 5.24
C GLN A 12 -6.33 -2.46 5.77
N LEU A 13 -7.52 -2.60 6.36
CA LEU A 13 -8.24 -1.48 6.97
C LEU A 13 -7.53 -0.94 8.21
N SER A 14 -7.04 -1.81 9.10
CA SER A 14 -6.25 -1.37 10.26
C SER A 14 -4.95 -0.69 9.84
N ASP A 15 -4.23 -1.28 8.89
CA ASP A 15 -2.94 -0.77 8.41
C ASP A 15 -3.10 0.58 7.71
N LEU A 16 -4.16 0.77 6.91
CA LEU A 16 -4.48 2.06 6.30
C LEU A 16 -4.80 3.12 7.36
N ALA A 17 -5.55 2.78 8.40
CA ALA A 17 -5.89 3.70 9.46
C ALA A 17 -4.65 4.15 10.24
N ASP A 18 -3.73 3.24 10.53
CA ASP A 18 -2.47 3.55 11.21
C ASP A 18 -1.52 4.34 10.32
N LEU A 19 -1.40 3.99 9.05
CA LEU A 19 -0.64 4.77 8.08
C LEU A 19 -1.21 6.19 7.94
N ARG A 20 -2.53 6.35 7.88
CA ARG A 20 -3.17 7.66 7.84
C ARG A 20 -2.84 8.50 9.07
N ARG A 21 -2.90 7.92 10.28
CA ARG A 21 -2.54 8.63 11.52
C ARG A 21 -1.09 9.09 11.47
N HIS A 22 -0.20 8.20 11.06
CA HIS A 22 1.23 8.43 10.96
C HIS A 22 1.57 9.54 9.95
N VAL A 23 0.98 9.49 8.76
CA VAL A 23 1.15 10.53 7.72
C VAL A 23 0.63 11.87 8.24
N ASN A 24 -0.58 11.93 8.80
CA ASN A 24 -1.14 13.18 9.31
C ASN A 24 -0.32 13.79 10.46
N ALA A 25 0.26 12.97 11.34
CA ALA A 25 1.10 13.44 12.43
C ALA A 25 2.38 14.14 11.93
N ARG A 26 2.94 13.68 10.80
CA ARG A 26 4.20 14.20 10.25
C ARG A 26 4.04 15.35 9.27
N ARG A 27 2.80 15.71 8.93
CA ARG A 27 2.52 16.80 8.00
C ARG A 27 2.76 18.16 8.63
N GLN A 28 3.53 18.96 7.90
CA GLN A 28 3.75 20.38 8.18
C GLN A 28 2.55 21.21 7.73
N ASP A 29 2.06 20.98 6.51
CA ASP A 29 0.82 21.58 6.01
C ASP A 29 -0.38 20.65 6.22
N ARG A 30 -1.40 21.16 6.90
CA ARG A 30 -2.64 20.48 7.29
C ARG A 30 -3.89 21.09 6.63
N SER A 31 -3.71 21.89 5.58
CA SER A 31 -4.80 22.49 4.80
C SER A 31 -5.76 21.45 4.19
N GLU A 32 -5.21 20.33 3.70
CA GLU A 32 -6.00 19.18 3.21
C GLU A 32 -6.17 18.10 4.29
N ILE A 33 -7.33 17.43 4.33
CA ILE A 33 -7.52 16.24 5.17
C ILE A 33 -7.09 15.00 4.38
N ILE A 34 -6.11 14.25 4.90
CA ILE A 34 -5.77 12.93 4.35
C ILE A 34 -6.63 11.86 5.01
N THR A 35 -7.36 11.15 4.17
CA THR A 35 -8.27 10.04 4.53
C THR A 35 -7.75 8.72 3.97
N ASP A 36 -8.36 7.60 4.37
CA ASP A 36 -8.04 6.29 3.80
C ASP A 36 -8.28 6.29 2.28
N ASN A 37 -9.32 6.98 1.80
CA ASN A 37 -9.57 7.18 0.37
C ASN A 37 -8.45 7.96 -0.33
N THR A 38 -7.76 8.87 0.36
CA THR A 38 -6.56 9.53 -0.20
C THR A 38 -5.43 8.52 -0.39
N LEU A 39 -5.19 7.66 0.60
CA LEU A 39 -4.16 6.62 0.50
C LEU A 39 -4.49 5.56 -0.56
N ILE A 40 -5.76 5.14 -0.66
CA ILE A 40 -6.22 4.21 -1.69
C ILE A 40 -6.00 4.80 -3.09
N ARG A 41 -6.31 6.09 -3.30
CA ARG A 41 -6.03 6.75 -4.60
C ARG A 41 -4.55 6.78 -4.93
N VAL A 42 -3.69 7.06 -3.95
CA VAL A 42 -2.23 6.98 -4.14
C VAL A 42 -1.79 5.56 -4.50
N ALA A 43 -2.30 4.53 -3.82
CA ALA A 43 -2.00 3.14 -4.13
C ALA A 43 -2.45 2.74 -5.55
N VAL A 44 -3.64 3.17 -5.97
CA VAL A 44 -4.14 2.97 -7.34
C VAL A 44 -3.23 3.64 -8.37
N ASP A 45 -2.82 4.89 -8.12
CA ASP A 45 -1.91 5.60 -9.00
C ASP A 45 -0.55 4.92 -9.10
N LEU A 46 0.02 4.46 -7.97
CA LEU A 46 1.26 3.69 -7.96
C LEU A 46 1.11 2.39 -8.76
N LEU A 47 0.02 1.64 -8.56
CA LEU A 47 -0.25 0.41 -9.29
C LEU A 47 -0.30 0.67 -10.81
N LEU A 48 -1.13 1.63 -11.24
CA LEU A 48 -1.37 1.90 -12.65
C LEU A 48 -0.17 2.54 -13.35
N LYS A 49 0.52 3.48 -12.68
CA LYS A 49 1.60 4.26 -13.31
C LYS A 49 2.96 3.58 -13.19
N VAL A 50 3.22 2.87 -12.09
CA VAL A 50 4.54 2.31 -11.80
C VAL A 50 4.59 0.81 -12.05
N TYR A 51 3.53 0.07 -11.72
CA TYR A 51 3.60 -1.39 -11.64
C TYR A 51 2.78 -2.14 -12.69
N ALA A 52 1.93 -1.47 -13.47
CA ALA A 52 1.02 -2.12 -14.42
C ALA A 52 1.73 -3.09 -15.38
N GLY A 53 2.87 -2.69 -15.95
CA GLY A 53 3.65 -3.55 -16.86
C GLY A 53 4.44 -4.69 -16.17
N ARG A 54 4.43 -4.74 -14.83
CA ARG A 54 5.14 -5.75 -14.02
C ARG A 54 4.21 -6.81 -13.45
N LEU A 55 2.90 -6.60 -13.49
CA LEU A 55 1.90 -7.56 -13.02
C LEU A 55 1.97 -8.86 -13.82
N ARG A 56 2.14 -9.99 -13.13
CA ARG A 56 2.24 -11.33 -13.73
C ARG A 56 1.56 -12.37 -12.84
N GLY A 57 0.99 -13.40 -13.48
CA GLY A 57 0.30 -14.51 -12.83
C GLY A 57 -1.23 -14.35 -12.81
N ASP A 58 -1.91 -15.32 -12.22
CA ASP A 58 -3.36 -15.50 -12.35
C ASP A 58 -4.12 -15.30 -11.03
N THR A 59 -3.41 -15.26 -9.90
CA THR A 59 -3.99 -15.10 -8.56
C THR A 59 -3.63 -13.75 -7.94
N GLU A 60 -4.40 -13.31 -6.93
CA GLU A 60 -4.05 -12.10 -6.17
C GLU A 60 -2.66 -12.20 -5.53
N GLU A 61 -2.28 -13.39 -5.05
CA GLU A 61 -0.95 -13.64 -4.48
C GLU A 61 0.16 -13.51 -5.53
N ASP A 62 -0.03 -14.08 -6.73
CA ASP A 62 0.96 -13.95 -7.81
C ASP A 62 1.13 -12.48 -8.24
N LEU A 63 0.02 -11.78 -8.43
CA LEU A 63 0.02 -10.37 -8.79
C LEU A 63 0.73 -9.55 -7.72
N LEU A 64 0.45 -9.79 -6.44
CA LEU A 64 1.14 -9.14 -5.34
C LEU A 64 2.65 -9.45 -5.36
N HIS A 65 3.04 -10.71 -5.49
CA HIS A 65 4.43 -11.13 -5.49
C HIS A 65 5.22 -10.59 -6.69
N SER A 66 4.56 -10.36 -7.83
CA SER A 66 5.18 -9.82 -9.04
C SER A 66 5.65 -8.36 -8.89
N VAL A 67 5.06 -7.61 -7.95
CA VAL A 67 5.35 -6.16 -7.73
C VAL A 67 5.86 -5.87 -6.33
N MET A 68 5.59 -6.76 -5.38
CA MET A 68 6.12 -6.77 -4.01
C MET A 68 6.81 -8.12 -3.77
N PRO A 69 7.95 -8.39 -4.43
CA PRO A 69 8.72 -9.59 -4.13
C PRO A 69 9.02 -9.55 -2.63
N ARG A 70 8.59 -10.59 -1.89
CA ARG A 70 8.87 -10.75 -0.45
C ARG A 70 10.29 -10.25 -0.23
N ARG A 71 10.43 -9.15 0.53
CA ARG A 71 11.74 -8.55 0.80
C ARG A 71 12.64 -9.70 1.22
N ARG A 72 13.57 -10.08 0.35
CA ARG A 72 14.34 -11.33 0.46
C ARG A 72 15.06 -11.26 1.80
N ALA A 73 14.53 -11.91 2.83
CA ALA A 73 15.18 -12.20 4.11
C ALA A 73 16.16 -11.13 4.65
N ALA A 74 15.91 -9.82 4.48
CA ALA A 74 16.82 -8.76 4.95
C ALA A 74 16.60 -8.48 6.45
N ALA A 75 16.41 -9.56 7.21
CA ALA A 75 16.43 -9.63 8.66
C ALA A 75 16.85 -11.04 9.15
N GLN A 76 17.10 -12.01 8.26
CA GLN A 76 17.69 -13.31 8.67
C GLN A 76 19.23 -13.23 8.84
N GLN A 77 19.85 -12.04 8.81
CA GLN A 77 21.32 -11.88 8.87
C GLN A 77 21.85 -10.73 9.76
N GLU A 78 21.02 -10.03 10.53
CA GLU A 78 21.55 -9.32 11.72
C GLU A 78 21.63 -10.23 12.96
N GLU A 79 21.10 -11.46 12.89
CA GLU A 79 21.33 -12.51 13.91
C GLU A 79 22.73 -13.19 13.82
N ALA A 80 23.68 -12.66 13.04
CA ALA A 80 25.04 -13.21 12.96
C ALA A 80 26.15 -12.26 13.45
N SER A 81 25.82 -11.20 14.20
CA SER A 81 26.83 -10.34 14.86
C SER A 81 26.37 -9.76 16.20
#